data_AF-A0A3C1DIR3-F1
#
_entry.id   AF-A0A3C1DIR3-F1
#
_cell.length_a   1.000
_cell.length_b   1.000
_cell.length_c   1.000
_cell.angle_alpha   90.00
_cell.angle_beta   90.00
_cell.angle_gamma   90.00
#
_symmetry.space_group_name_H-M   'P 1'
#
loop_
_entity.id
_entity.type
_entity.pdbx_description
1 polymer ?
#
loop_
_entity_poly.entity_id
_entity_poly.type
_entity_poly.pdbx_seq_one_letter_code
_entity_poly.pdbx_strand_id
1 'polypeptide(L)'
;NQTVRFSGIEGKIHRSTLIRVHSVQTSLLNTSYALWRVVLSSLARPWFTSYMFDPQASAQTALEEAAEVVTAAGLVTRLRTVVAEVWQANLARYEPDELGDDAQTLGGTCARNIANRVERLVRANSEFETQPWEVSGLTVARPSGALRLEYFGRHFHIMKSPMVHGRSPKWDAFPHWNTSSDVREEAARANTRALSGFRTAAPGQTPLTGWPASYEAVALPHFVFVWAAELTSPATSGWLGVPCLGEQPFVAIRALWSDPENGGPSGIRRSLPTGPSFDELDSEVPNLKLKTRPEGVGEV
;
A
#
# COMPACT_ATOMS: atom_id res chain seq x y z
N ASN A 1 -24.27 30.72 60.39
CA ASN A 1 -23.54 30.72 61.67
C ASN A 1 -22.94 29.35 61.96
N GLN A 2 -21.75 29.09 61.43
CA GLN A 2 -20.65 28.40 62.14
C GLN A 2 -19.43 28.46 61.22
N THR A 3 -18.35 29.02 61.75
CA THR A 3 -17.07 29.21 61.09
C THR A 3 -16.06 28.37 61.86
N VAL A 4 -15.27 27.54 61.18
CA VAL A 4 -13.89 27.22 61.61
C VAL A 4 -13.03 27.03 60.34
N ARG A 5 -11.93 27.79 60.29
CA ARG A 5 -10.84 27.72 59.30
C ARG A 5 -9.76 26.74 59.78
N PHE A 6 -9.04 26.09 58.87
CA PHE A 6 -7.59 25.77 58.93
C PHE A 6 -7.13 25.50 57.48
N SER A 7 -6.33 26.39 56.88
CA SER A 7 -4.86 26.46 56.86
C SER A 7 -4.21 25.41 55.94
N GLY A 8 -3.30 25.89 55.08
CA GLY A 8 -2.83 25.20 53.89
C GLY A 8 -2.04 23.92 54.11
N ILE A 9 -2.10 23.09 53.08
CA ILE A 9 -1.01 22.21 52.66
C ILE A 9 -0.93 22.36 51.13
N GLU A 10 0.09 23.07 50.67
CA GLU A 10 0.55 22.99 49.29
C GLU A 10 1.05 21.56 49.04
N GLY A 11 0.34 20.81 48.21
CA GLY A 11 0.77 19.54 47.67
C GLY A 11 0.72 19.58 46.16
N LYS A 12 1.86 19.89 45.51
CA LYS A 12 2.06 19.68 44.07
C LYS A 12 1.81 18.21 43.74
N ILE A 13 0.66 17.90 43.14
CA ILE A 13 0.42 16.59 42.50
C ILE A 13 0.53 16.77 40.99
N HIS A 14 1.49 16.03 40.43
CA HIS A 14 1.84 15.95 39.02
C HIS A 14 0.61 15.75 38.10
N ARG A 15 0.43 16.67 37.14
CA ARG A 15 -0.49 16.54 36.00
C ARG A 15 -0.09 15.46 34.98
N SER A 16 0.98 14.71 35.21
CA SER A 16 1.56 13.75 34.26
C SER A 16 0.87 12.39 34.24
N THR A 17 0.07 12.04 35.25
CA THR A 17 -0.49 10.69 35.40
C THR A 17 -1.93 10.58 34.89
N LEU A 18 -2.68 11.68 34.78
CA LEU A 18 -4.08 11.63 34.35
C LEU A 18 -4.28 11.41 32.84
N ILE A 19 -3.32 11.82 32.00
CA ILE A 19 -3.43 11.70 30.53
C ILE A 19 -3.17 10.25 30.08
N ARG A 20 -2.31 9.51 30.81
CA ARG A 20 -1.99 8.11 30.48
C ARG A 20 -3.14 7.15 30.81
N VAL A 21 -3.94 7.44 31.84
CA VAL A 21 -5.08 6.60 32.21
C VAL A 21 -6.25 6.78 31.24
N HIS A 22 -6.53 7.99 30.75
CA HIS A 22 -7.58 8.19 29.75
C HIS A 22 -7.26 7.61 28.37
N SER A 23 -5.98 7.60 27.96
CA SER A 23 -5.55 7.04 26.67
C SER A 23 -5.61 5.51 26.63
N VAL A 24 -5.24 4.82 27.72
CA VAL A 24 -5.29 3.35 27.80
C VAL A 24 -6.72 2.85 27.97
N GLN A 25 -7.57 3.62 28.67
CA GLN A 25 -8.97 3.25 28.89
C GLN A 25 -9.82 3.42 27.62
N THR A 26 -9.53 4.41 26.76
CA THR A 26 -10.18 4.53 25.44
C THR A 26 -9.69 3.47 24.45
N SER A 27 -8.42 3.04 24.49
CA SER A 27 -7.94 1.97 23.61
C SER A 27 -8.52 0.60 24.00
N LEU A 28 -8.63 0.29 25.29
CA LEU A 28 -9.21 -0.96 25.77
C LEU A 28 -10.73 -1.02 25.55
N LEU A 29 -11.42 0.11 25.63
CA LEU A 29 -12.85 0.20 25.29
C LEU A 29 -13.08 0.05 23.77
N ASN A 30 -12.30 0.70 22.89
CA ASN A 30 -12.45 0.51 21.45
C ASN A 30 -12.12 -0.93 20.98
N THR A 31 -11.11 -1.56 21.59
CA THR A 31 -10.77 -2.97 21.28
C THR A 31 -11.85 -3.92 21.81
N SER A 32 -12.45 -3.61 22.97
CA SER A 32 -13.57 -4.39 23.52
C SER A 32 -14.83 -4.22 22.68
N TYR A 33 -15.17 -3.03 22.19
CA TYR A 33 -16.35 -2.82 21.34
C TYR A 33 -16.24 -3.53 19.98
N ALA A 34 -15.03 -3.62 19.41
CA ALA A 34 -14.78 -4.40 18.20
C ALA A 34 -14.94 -5.92 18.45
N LEU A 35 -14.39 -6.43 19.56
CA LEU A 35 -14.51 -7.84 19.94
C LEU A 35 -15.95 -8.23 20.33
N TRP A 36 -16.69 -7.35 20.99
CA TRP A 36 -18.09 -7.61 21.37
C TRP A 36 -19.03 -7.62 20.16
N ARG A 37 -18.76 -6.85 19.10
CA ARG A 37 -19.51 -6.95 17.83
C ARG A 37 -19.28 -8.27 17.10
N VAL A 38 -18.08 -8.84 17.20
CA VAL A 38 -17.75 -10.17 16.62
C VAL A 38 -18.41 -11.30 17.42
N VAL A 39 -18.55 -11.15 18.74
CA VAL A 39 -19.17 -12.18 19.60
C VAL A 39 -20.71 -12.12 19.58
N LEU A 40 -21.32 -10.92 19.49
CA LEU A 40 -22.78 -10.77 19.46
C LEU A 40 -23.42 -11.12 18.11
N SER A 41 -22.68 -11.09 17.01
CA SER A 41 -23.16 -11.61 15.71
C SER A 41 -23.27 -13.15 15.69
N SER A 42 -22.67 -13.84 16.65
CA SER A 42 -22.67 -15.31 16.75
C SER A 42 -23.91 -15.90 17.45
N LEU A 43 -24.73 -15.12 18.15
CA LEU A 43 -25.75 -15.67 19.08
C LEU A 43 -27.21 -15.35 18.72
N ALA A 44 -27.48 -14.79 17.55
CA ALA A 44 -28.84 -14.58 17.07
C ALA A 44 -29.06 -15.21 15.68
N ARG A 45 -29.44 -16.49 15.63
CA ARG A 45 -30.05 -17.09 14.44
C ARG A 45 -31.21 -18.02 14.81
N PRO A 46 -32.47 -17.60 14.65
CA PRO A 46 -33.57 -18.52 14.42
C PRO A 46 -33.73 -18.77 12.91
N TRP A 47 -33.71 -20.04 12.55
CA TRP A 47 -34.49 -20.73 11.51
C TRP A 47 -34.32 -20.32 10.02
N PHE A 48 -33.71 -21.25 9.26
CA PHE A 48 -33.80 -21.48 7.81
C PHE A 48 -34.03 -20.26 6.91
N THR A 49 -32.97 -19.50 6.65
CA THR A 49 -32.78 -18.83 5.35
C THR A 49 -31.58 -19.51 4.71
N SER A 50 -31.81 -20.28 3.64
CA SER A 50 -30.72 -20.78 2.80
C SER A 50 -30.09 -19.58 2.10
N TYR A 51 -29.12 -18.92 2.76
CA TYR A 51 -28.34 -17.87 2.12
C TYR A 51 -27.52 -18.54 1.01
N MET A 52 -27.93 -18.29 -0.23
CA MET A 52 -27.11 -18.59 -1.40
C MET A 52 -25.79 -17.84 -1.20
N PHE A 53 -24.67 -18.56 -1.31
CA PHE A 53 -23.36 -17.94 -1.23
C PHE A 53 -23.25 -16.89 -2.35
N ASP A 54 -22.99 -15.65 -1.96
CA ASP A 54 -22.74 -14.54 -2.88
C ASP A 54 -21.22 -14.23 -2.84
N PRO A 55 -20.46 -14.65 -3.86
CA PRO A 55 -19.03 -14.40 -3.93
C PRO A 55 -18.69 -12.90 -3.97
N GLN A 56 -19.55 -12.09 -4.61
CA GLN A 56 -19.29 -10.67 -4.77
C GLN A 56 -19.52 -9.93 -3.45
N ALA A 57 -20.61 -10.24 -2.73
CA ALA A 57 -20.84 -9.70 -1.39
C ALA A 57 -19.75 -10.15 -0.39
N SER A 58 -19.29 -11.40 -0.50
CA SER A 58 -18.19 -11.92 0.32
C SER A 58 -16.87 -11.19 0.04
N ALA A 59 -16.56 -10.97 -1.24
CA ALA A 59 -15.37 -10.22 -1.63
C ALA A 59 -15.42 -8.75 -1.19
N GLN A 60 -16.59 -8.11 -1.27
CA GLN A 60 -16.79 -6.75 -0.79
C GLN A 60 -16.59 -6.65 0.73
N THR A 61 -17.14 -7.59 1.50
CA THR A 61 -16.96 -7.65 2.97
C THR A 61 -15.48 -7.81 3.32
N ALA A 62 -14.78 -8.77 2.70
CA ALA A 62 -13.36 -8.99 2.93
C ALA A 62 -12.49 -7.78 2.53
N LEU A 63 -12.88 -7.05 1.47
CA LEU A 63 -12.22 -5.82 1.05
C LEU A 63 -12.39 -4.70 2.07
N GLU A 64 -13.59 -4.56 2.64
CA GLU A 64 -13.88 -3.56 3.65
C GLU A 64 -13.08 -3.81 4.92
N GLU A 65 -13.06 -5.05 5.40
CA GLU A 65 -12.22 -5.46 6.54
C GLU A 65 -10.73 -5.22 6.29
N ALA A 66 -10.24 -5.58 5.10
CA ALA A 66 -8.84 -5.37 4.75
C ALA A 66 -8.49 -3.88 4.73
N ALA A 67 -9.35 -3.05 4.13
CA ALA A 67 -9.19 -1.60 4.09
C ALA A 67 -9.20 -0.97 5.49
N GLU A 68 -10.09 -1.42 6.38
CA GLU A 68 -10.12 -0.97 7.78
C GLU A 68 -8.83 -1.33 8.51
N VAL A 69 -8.36 -2.57 8.37
CA VAL A 69 -7.13 -3.06 9.01
C VAL A 69 -5.91 -2.24 8.58
N VAL A 70 -5.73 -2.00 7.27
CA VAL A 70 -4.57 -1.21 6.79
C VAL A 70 -4.71 0.28 7.10
N THR A 71 -5.93 0.80 7.20
CA THR A 71 -6.18 2.20 7.58
C THR A 71 -5.90 2.42 9.06
N ALA A 72 -6.38 1.54 9.94
CA ALA A 72 -6.14 1.59 11.38
C ALA A 72 -4.64 1.46 11.72
N ALA A 73 -3.89 0.68 10.94
CA ALA A 73 -2.44 0.58 11.05
C ALA A 73 -1.67 1.79 10.47
N GLY A 74 -2.36 2.74 9.84
CA GLY A 74 -1.76 3.90 9.18
C GLY A 74 -1.01 3.58 7.88
N LEU A 75 -1.13 2.36 7.34
CA LEU A 75 -0.43 1.94 6.12
C LEU A 75 -0.88 2.72 4.89
N VAL A 76 -2.16 3.06 4.80
CA VAL A 76 -2.70 3.88 3.69
C VAL A 76 -2.00 5.23 3.62
N THR A 77 -1.91 5.93 4.75
CA THR A 77 -1.23 7.23 4.85
C THR A 77 0.25 7.11 4.50
N ARG A 78 0.93 6.10 5.04
CA ARG A 78 2.36 5.87 4.79
C ARG A 78 2.65 5.55 3.32
N LEU A 79 1.83 4.71 2.69
CA LEU A 79 1.95 4.40 1.27
C LEU A 79 1.65 5.63 0.41
N ARG A 80 0.58 6.37 0.68
CA ARG A 80 0.27 7.64 -0.01
C ARG A 80 1.45 8.60 0.02
N THR A 81 2.06 8.81 1.20
CA THR A 81 3.24 9.68 1.33
C THR A 81 4.39 9.21 0.46
N VAL A 82 4.74 7.92 0.50
CA VAL A 82 5.85 7.40 -0.32
C VAL A 82 5.54 7.51 -1.81
N VAL A 83 4.33 7.15 -2.23
CA VAL A 83 3.89 7.22 -3.63
C VAL A 83 3.96 8.65 -4.15
N ALA A 84 3.41 9.62 -3.41
CA ALA A 84 3.42 11.01 -3.81
C ALA A 84 4.83 11.61 -3.86
N GLU A 85 5.67 11.34 -2.85
CA GLU A 85 7.07 11.82 -2.84
C GLU A 85 7.87 11.23 -4.02
N VAL A 86 7.70 9.94 -4.33
CA VAL A 86 8.39 9.30 -5.47
C VAL A 86 7.84 9.80 -6.79
N TRP A 87 6.52 9.93 -6.92
CA TRP A 87 5.90 10.45 -8.14
C TRP A 87 6.41 11.86 -8.44
N GLN A 88 6.36 12.75 -7.45
CA GLN A 88 6.83 14.12 -7.61
C GLN A 88 8.31 14.19 -7.99
N ALA A 89 9.17 13.39 -7.33
CA ALA A 89 10.61 13.39 -7.62
C ALA A 89 10.92 12.85 -9.03
N ASN A 90 10.22 11.81 -9.48
CA ASN A 90 10.42 11.25 -10.80
C ASN A 90 9.80 12.11 -11.90
N LEU A 91 8.65 12.75 -11.64
CA LEU A 91 8.03 13.69 -12.57
C LEU A 91 8.91 14.91 -12.81
N ALA A 92 9.60 15.40 -11.79
CA ALA A 92 10.54 16.53 -11.92
C ALA A 92 11.78 16.22 -12.78
N ARG A 93 12.07 14.94 -13.04
CA ARG A 93 13.18 14.47 -13.88
C ARG A 93 12.71 13.92 -15.23
N TYR A 94 11.41 13.97 -15.46
CA TYR A 94 10.80 13.39 -16.66
C TYR A 94 10.97 14.35 -17.81
N GLU A 95 11.78 13.97 -18.80
CA GLU A 95 12.18 14.83 -19.91
C GLU A 95 11.82 14.19 -21.26
N PRO A 96 10.54 14.19 -21.65
CA PRO A 96 10.09 13.53 -22.87
C PRO A 96 10.67 14.14 -24.15
N ASP A 97 10.84 15.46 -24.18
CA ASP A 97 11.27 16.19 -25.38
C ASP A 97 12.81 16.19 -25.54
N GLU A 98 13.56 16.21 -24.44
CA GLU A 98 15.03 16.31 -24.45
C GLU A 98 15.70 14.94 -24.37
N LEU A 99 15.22 14.04 -23.51
CA LEU A 99 15.80 12.73 -23.26
C LEU A 99 15.01 11.57 -23.86
N GLY A 100 13.83 11.84 -24.44
CA GLY A 100 12.97 10.81 -25.03
C GLY A 100 12.28 9.93 -23.99
N ASP A 101 12.10 10.41 -22.75
CA ASP A 101 11.40 9.66 -21.72
C ASP A 101 9.94 9.39 -22.09
N ASP A 102 9.50 8.14 -21.94
CA ASP A 102 8.11 7.76 -22.18
C ASP A 102 7.35 7.41 -20.89
N ALA A 103 6.04 7.23 -21.02
CA ALA A 103 5.19 6.90 -19.87
C ALA A 103 5.57 5.56 -19.21
N GLN A 104 6.19 4.64 -19.96
CA GLN A 104 6.61 3.33 -19.49
C GLN A 104 7.91 3.43 -18.67
N THR A 105 8.90 4.21 -19.12
CA THR A 105 10.14 4.47 -18.36
C THR A 105 9.83 5.19 -17.05
N LEU A 106 8.96 6.21 -17.09
CA LEU A 106 8.51 6.90 -15.88
C LEU A 106 7.76 5.96 -14.93
N GLY A 107 6.82 5.17 -15.45
CA GLY A 107 6.05 4.19 -14.67
C GLY A 107 6.94 3.13 -14.00
N GLY A 108 7.89 2.57 -14.76
CA GLY A 108 8.84 1.57 -14.27
C GLY A 108 9.77 2.13 -13.20
N THR A 109 10.29 3.35 -13.41
CA THR A 109 11.14 4.04 -12.43
C THR A 109 10.38 4.35 -11.15
N CYS A 110 9.12 4.77 -11.23
CA CYS A 110 8.27 4.96 -10.04
C CYS A 110 8.07 3.65 -9.28
N ALA A 111 7.71 2.56 -9.97
CA ALA A 111 7.48 1.26 -9.33
C ALA A 111 8.74 0.77 -8.58
N ARG A 112 9.91 0.89 -9.21
CA ARG A 112 11.20 0.52 -8.60
C ARG A 112 11.55 1.40 -7.41
N ASN A 113 11.39 2.73 -7.53
CA ASN A 113 11.71 3.66 -6.46
C ASN A 113 10.78 3.49 -5.25
N ILE A 114 9.47 3.31 -5.47
CA ILE A 114 8.51 2.98 -4.41
C ILE A 114 8.91 1.68 -3.72
N ALA A 115 9.20 0.63 -4.48
CA ALA A 115 9.55 -0.66 -3.92
C ALA A 115 10.79 -0.63 -3.03
N ASN A 116 11.89 -0.06 -3.54
CA ASN A 116 13.14 0.04 -2.79
C ASN A 116 12.94 0.86 -1.51
N ARG A 117 12.15 1.93 -1.60
CA ARG A 117 11.90 2.82 -0.48
C ARG A 117 11.03 2.19 0.60
N VAL A 118 9.92 1.58 0.21
CA VAL A 118 9.05 0.83 1.14
C VAL A 118 9.83 -0.30 1.80
N GLU A 119 10.66 -1.03 1.05
CA GLU A 119 11.48 -2.09 1.62
C GLU A 119 12.43 -1.58 2.71
N ARG A 120 13.13 -0.46 2.47
CA ARG A 120 14.00 0.16 3.48
C ARG A 120 13.23 0.65 4.70
N LEU A 121 12.06 1.26 4.49
CA LEU A 121 11.19 1.73 5.57
C LEU A 121 10.67 0.58 6.44
N VAL A 122 10.29 -0.56 5.84
CA VAL A 122 9.77 -1.72 6.57
C VAL A 122 10.89 -2.51 7.25
N ARG A 123 12.03 -2.71 6.58
CA ARG A 123 13.17 -3.46 7.16
C ARG A 123 14.01 -2.66 8.15
N ALA A 124 13.83 -1.34 8.21
CA ALA A 124 14.63 -0.43 9.03
C ALA A 124 16.16 -0.60 8.79
N ASN A 125 16.55 -0.87 7.55
CA ASN A 125 17.92 -1.28 7.20
C ASN A 125 18.68 -0.21 6.38
N SER A 126 18.35 1.06 6.56
CA SER A 126 18.87 2.16 5.74
C SER A 126 19.09 3.43 6.56
N GLU A 127 20.25 4.06 6.38
CA GLU A 127 20.56 5.37 6.96
C GLU A 127 19.76 6.52 6.32
N PHE A 128 19.32 6.35 5.06
CA PHE A 128 18.53 7.36 4.34
C PHE A 128 17.10 7.53 4.86
N GLU A 129 16.55 6.53 5.56
CA GLU A 129 15.17 6.57 6.04
C GLU A 129 15.18 6.76 7.55
N THR A 130 14.96 7.99 7.98
CA THR A 130 15.08 8.40 9.40
C THR A 130 13.95 7.87 10.29
N GLN A 131 12.85 7.40 9.70
CA GLN A 131 11.69 6.88 10.44
C GLN A 131 11.18 5.60 9.77
N PRO A 132 11.57 4.42 10.28
CA PRO A 132 11.05 3.16 9.79
C PRO A 132 9.55 3.03 10.06
N TRP A 133 8.90 2.10 9.35
CA TRP A 133 7.50 1.78 9.58
C TRP A 133 7.37 0.82 10.76
N GLU A 134 7.16 1.39 11.95
CA GLU A 134 6.92 0.64 13.18
C GLU A 134 5.48 0.10 13.22
N VAL A 135 5.18 -0.88 12.36
CA VAL A 135 3.90 -1.57 12.30
C VAL A 135 4.12 -3.04 12.65
N SER A 136 3.63 -3.44 13.82
CA SER A 136 3.81 -4.81 14.32
C SER A 136 3.21 -5.85 13.37
N GLY A 137 4.01 -6.86 12.99
CA GLY A 137 3.58 -7.93 12.08
C GLY A 137 3.52 -7.53 10.60
N LEU A 138 3.99 -6.33 10.24
CA LEU A 138 4.21 -5.95 8.85
C LEU A 138 5.53 -6.54 8.34
N THR A 139 5.50 -7.21 7.20
CA THR A 139 6.70 -7.63 6.47
C THR A 139 6.63 -7.20 5.01
N VAL A 140 7.77 -7.29 4.32
CA VAL A 140 7.91 -6.94 2.90
C VAL A 140 8.59 -8.07 2.13
N ALA A 141 8.07 -8.34 0.94
CA ALA A 141 8.56 -9.32 0.01
C ALA A 141 8.64 -8.76 -1.42
N ARG A 142 9.46 -9.40 -2.27
CA ARG A 142 9.71 -8.98 -3.65
C ARG A 142 9.49 -10.12 -4.67
N PRO A 143 8.30 -10.77 -4.72
CA PRO A 143 8.05 -11.85 -5.66
C PRO A 143 8.23 -11.35 -7.10
N SER A 144 9.15 -11.97 -7.84
CA SER A 144 9.52 -11.56 -9.21
C SER A 144 9.82 -10.06 -9.35
N GLY A 145 10.36 -9.42 -8.30
CA GLY A 145 10.67 -7.99 -8.29
C GLY A 145 9.46 -7.06 -8.16
N ALA A 146 8.24 -7.57 -7.89
CA ALA A 146 7.06 -6.77 -7.56
C ALA A 146 6.99 -6.49 -6.05
N LEU A 147 6.50 -5.31 -5.62
CA LEU A 147 6.41 -4.98 -4.19
C LEU A 147 5.18 -5.67 -3.59
N ARG A 148 5.41 -6.46 -2.52
CA ARG A 148 4.36 -7.06 -1.72
C ARG A 148 4.56 -6.75 -0.24
N LEU A 149 3.52 -6.26 0.41
CA LEU A 149 3.45 -6.15 1.87
C LEU A 149 2.66 -7.32 2.42
N GLU A 150 3.07 -7.86 3.55
CA GLU A 150 2.31 -8.89 4.27
C GLU A 150 1.94 -8.34 5.63
N TYR A 151 0.64 -8.38 5.94
CA TYR A 151 0.12 -7.82 7.17
C TYR A 151 -1.18 -8.53 7.54
N PHE A 152 -1.30 -8.93 8.81
CA PHE A 152 -2.50 -9.59 9.34
C PHE A 152 -2.94 -10.83 8.52
N GLY A 153 -1.97 -11.65 8.09
CA GLY A 153 -2.22 -12.84 7.28
C GLY A 153 -2.66 -12.57 5.84
N ARG A 154 -2.60 -11.32 5.38
CA ARG A 154 -2.99 -10.89 4.03
C ARG A 154 -1.79 -10.37 3.25
N HIS A 155 -1.86 -10.51 1.94
CA HIS A 155 -0.84 -10.08 0.99
C HIS A 155 -1.35 -8.90 0.17
N PHE A 156 -0.66 -7.77 0.25
CA PHE A 156 -0.97 -6.54 -0.48
C PHE A 156 0.06 -6.32 -1.57
N HIS A 157 -0.34 -6.47 -2.82
CA HIS A 157 0.51 -6.22 -3.99
C HIS A 157 0.37 -4.76 -4.43
N ILE A 158 1.47 -4.06 -4.68
CA ILE A 158 1.43 -2.64 -5.06
C ILE A 158 1.67 -2.53 -6.56
N MET A 159 0.78 -1.84 -7.27
CA MET A 159 0.95 -1.55 -8.69
C MET A 159 0.48 -0.15 -9.08
N LYS A 160 1.02 0.37 -10.18
CA LYS A 160 0.54 1.58 -10.82
C LYS A 160 -0.58 1.25 -11.81
N SER A 161 -1.62 2.08 -11.86
CA SER A 161 -2.61 2.08 -12.93
C SER A 161 -1.97 2.45 -14.27
N PRO A 162 -2.46 1.91 -15.41
CA PRO A 162 -2.07 2.38 -16.73
C PRO A 162 -2.18 3.91 -16.84
N MET A 163 -1.14 4.56 -17.38
CA MET A 163 -1.06 6.03 -17.47
C MET A 163 -2.21 6.64 -18.26
N VAL A 164 -2.69 5.92 -19.29
CA VAL A 164 -3.81 6.32 -20.15
C VAL A 164 -5.13 6.54 -19.40
N HIS A 165 -5.24 6.05 -18.16
CA HIS A 165 -6.41 6.29 -17.31
C HIS A 165 -6.29 7.54 -16.42
N GLY A 166 -5.12 8.21 -16.41
CA GLY A 166 -4.84 9.32 -15.52
C GLY A 166 -5.07 8.94 -14.05
N ARG A 167 -5.64 9.86 -13.28
CA ARG A 167 -5.95 9.68 -11.84
C ARG A 167 -7.26 8.96 -11.55
N SER A 168 -7.99 8.51 -12.56
CA SER A 168 -9.28 7.82 -12.42
C SER A 168 -9.28 6.55 -13.26
N PRO A 169 -8.82 5.41 -12.70
CA PRO A 169 -8.64 4.17 -13.44
C PRO A 169 -9.95 3.70 -14.09
N LYS A 170 -9.89 3.36 -15.38
CA LYS A 170 -10.99 2.70 -16.10
C LYS A 170 -10.91 1.20 -15.84
N TRP A 171 -11.58 0.72 -14.79
CA TRP A 171 -11.48 -0.67 -14.31
C TRP A 171 -11.81 -1.72 -15.36
N ASP A 172 -12.82 -1.46 -16.19
CA ASP A 172 -13.25 -2.35 -17.29
C ASP A 172 -12.20 -2.47 -18.41
N ALA A 173 -11.24 -1.54 -18.47
CA ALA A 173 -10.16 -1.51 -19.45
C ALA A 173 -8.81 -1.95 -18.86
N PHE A 174 -8.79 -2.50 -17.64
CA PHE A 174 -7.56 -3.05 -17.09
C PHE A 174 -7.16 -4.33 -17.84
N PRO A 175 -5.85 -4.54 -18.07
CA PRO A 175 -5.37 -5.80 -18.61
C PRO A 175 -5.77 -6.98 -17.74
N HIS A 176 -6.16 -8.09 -18.37
CA HIS A 176 -6.36 -9.35 -17.66
C HIS A 176 -5.06 -9.79 -16.98
N TRP A 177 -5.18 -10.48 -15.84
CA TRP A 177 -4.01 -10.88 -15.07
C TRP A 177 -3.13 -11.90 -15.80
N ASN A 178 -3.76 -12.85 -16.49
CA ASN A 178 -3.09 -13.93 -17.23
C ASN A 178 -2.22 -13.45 -18.40
N THR A 179 -2.40 -12.21 -18.85
CA THR A 179 -1.60 -11.62 -19.94
C THR A 179 -0.66 -10.52 -19.45
N SER A 180 -0.78 -10.09 -18.19
CA SER A 180 -0.09 -8.90 -17.70
C SER A 180 0.87 -9.13 -16.54
N SER A 181 0.74 -10.22 -15.76
CA SER A 181 1.69 -10.56 -14.70
C SER A 181 1.38 -11.89 -14.00
N ASP A 182 2.37 -12.79 -13.96
CA ASP A 182 2.30 -14.05 -13.22
C ASP A 182 1.97 -13.86 -11.72
N VAL A 183 2.55 -12.83 -11.09
CA VAL A 183 2.31 -12.53 -9.66
C VAL A 183 0.86 -12.14 -9.41
N ARG A 184 0.27 -11.34 -10.31
CA ARG A 184 -1.14 -10.91 -10.19
C ARG A 184 -2.09 -12.03 -10.59
N GLU A 185 -1.71 -12.86 -11.56
CA GLU A 185 -2.47 -14.05 -11.93
C GLU A 185 -2.54 -15.05 -10.77
N GLU A 186 -1.42 -15.34 -10.09
CA GLU A 186 -1.42 -16.24 -8.94
C GLU A 186 -2.27 -15.69 -7.79
N ALA A 187 -2.18 -14.38 -7.52
CA ALA A 187 -3.02 -13.71 -6.52
C ALA A 187 -4.52 -13.85 -6.87
N ALA A 188 -4.88 -13.61 -8.13
CA ALA A 188 -6.25 -13.75 -8.62
C ALA A 188 -6.73 -15.20 -8.55
N ARG A 189 -5.88 -16.17 -8.89
CA ARG A 189 -6.17 -17.61 -8.83
C ARG A 189 -6.42 -18.07 -7.40
N ALA A 190 -5.62 -17.60 -6.44
CA ALA A 190 -5.82 -17.89 -5.03
C ALA A 190 -7.16 -17.33 -4.50
N ASN A 191 -7.50 -16.08 -4.83
CA ASN A 191 -8.80 -15.51 -4.46
C ASN A 191 -9.97 -16.19 -5.17
N THR A 192 -9.87 -16.51 -6.46
CA THR A 192 -10.88 -17.29 -7.18
C THR A 192 -11.14 -18.63 -6.51
N ARG A 193 -10.09 -19.34 -6.06
CA ARG A 193 -10.25 -20.58 -5.27
C ARG A 193 -10.97 -20.35 -3.95
N ALA A 194 -10.62 -19.29 -3.23
CA ALA A 194 -11.27 -18.92 -1.97
C ALA A 194 -12.76 -18.56 -2.16
N LEU A 195 -13.10 -17.95 -3.30
CA LEU A 195 -14.47 -17.65 -3.74
C LEU A 195 -15.15 -18.84 -4.43
N SER A 196 -14.79 -20.06 -4.03
CA SER A 196 -15.34 -21.33 -4.53
C SER A 196 -15.20 -21.55 -6.03
N GLY A 197 -14.32 -20.85 -6.75
CA GLY A 197 -14.15 -20.94 -8.20
C GLY A 197 -14.86 -19.84 -8.98
N PHE A 198 -15.45 -18.85 -8.30
CA PHE A 198 -16.08 -17.69 -8.93
C PHE A 198 -15.13 -16.97 -9.91
N ARG A 199 -15.69 -16.57 -11.04
CA ARG A 199 -15.02 -15.75 -12.06
C ARG A 199 -15.86 -14.53 -12.39
N THR A 200 -15.20 -13.41 -12.58
CA THR A 200 -15.84 -12.16 -13.00
C THR A 200 -16.39 -12.29 -14.42
N ALA A 201 -17.56 -11.71 -14.66
CA ALA A 201 -18.18 -11.64 -15.99
C ALA A 201 -17.76 -10.38 -16.74
N ALA A 202 -18.00 -10.37 -18.05
CA ALA A 202 -17.76 -9.19 -18.86
C ALA A 202 -18.62 -8.01 -18.35
N PRO A 203 -18.20 -6.75 -18.55
CA PRO A 203 -18.98 -5.59 -18.17
C PRO A 203 -20.43 -5.68 -18.69
N GLY A 204 -21.40 -5.48 -17.79
CA GLY A 204 -22.82 -5.58 -18.11
C GLY A 204 -23.40 -7.00 -18.18
N GLN A 205 -22.60 -8.04 -17.90
CA GLN A 205 -23.07 -9.42 -17.80
C GLN A 205 -23.13 -9.91 -16.36
N THR A 206 -24.08 -10.78 -16.07
CA THR A 206 -24.16 -11.47 -14.78
C THR A 206 -23.27 -12.71 -14.82
N PRO A 207 -22.37 -12.92 -13.84
CA PRO A 207 -21.64 -14.17 -13.72
C PRO A 207 -22.58 -15.37 -13.64
N LEU A 208 -22.24 -16.47 -14.32
CA LEU A 208 -22.97 -17.72 -14.19
C LEU A 208 -22.79 -18.24 -12.75
N THR A 209 -23.83 -18.12 -11.93
CA THR A 209 -23.83 -18.61 -10.54
C THR A 209 -24.54 -19.95 -10.46
N GLY A 210 -23.79 -21.00 -10.15
CA GLY A 210 -24.30 -22.32 -9.78
C GLY A 210 -23.50 -22.85 -8.60
N TRP A 211 -23.48 -22.10 -7.50
CA TRP A 211 -22.58 -22.37 -6.38
C TRP A 211 -23.36 -22.95 -5.21
N PRO A 212 -22.90 -24.06 -4.60
CA PRO A 212 -23.52 -24.61 -3.41
C PRO A 212 -23.44 -23.59 -2.26
N ALA A 213 -24.37 -23.69 -1.32
CA ALA A 213 -24.35 -22.86 -0.11
C ALA A 213 -23.05 -23.09 0.66
N SER A 214 -22.23 -22.05 0.77
CA SER A 214 -21.11 -21.97 1.72
C SER A 214 -21.56 -21.11 2.89
N TYR A 215 -21.38 -21.62 4.11
CA TYR A 215 -21.78 -20.95 5.35
C TYR A 215 -20.60 -20.31 6.09
N GLU A 216 -19.38 -20.44 5.56
CA GLU A 216 -18.18 -19.92 6.21
C GLU A 216 -17.79 -18.54 5.65
N ALA A 217 -17.29 -17.68 6.55
CA ALA A 217 -16.71 -16.41 6.17
C ALA A 217 -15.49 -16.65 5.27
N VAL A 218 -15.50 -16.09 4.07
CA VAL A 218 -14.42 -16.28 3.10
C VAL A 218 -13.23 -15.40 3.48
N ALA A 219 -12.15 -16.02 3.93
CA ALA A 219 -10.88 -15.35 4.14
C ALA A 219 -10.15 -15.19 2.79
N LEU A 220 -10.09 -13.96 2.26
CA LEU A 220 -9.34 -13.66 1.04
C LEU A 220 -7.88 -13.32 1.35
N PRO A 221 -6.90 -14.07 0.79
CA PRO A 221 -5.49 -13.86 1.11
C PRO A 221 -4.83 -12.71 0.36
N HIS A 222 -5.32 -12.34 -0.83
CA HIS A 222 -4.64 -11.36 -1.68
C HIS A 222 -5.47 -10.11 -1.98
N PHE A 223 -4.80 -8.96 -1.93
CA PHE A 223 -5.35 -7.67 -2.31
C PHE A 223 -4.33 -6.94 -3.19
N VAL A 224 -4.81 -6.06 -4.05
CA VAL A 224 -3.96 -5.22 -4.89
C VAL A 224 -4.22 -3.77 -4.52
N PHE A 225 -3.17 -3.09 -4.08
CA PHE A 225 -3.12 -1.66 -3.92
C PHE A 225 -2.76 -1.03 -5.26
N VAL A 226 -3.73 -0.35 -5.86
CA VAL A 226 -3.56 0.33 -7.15
C VAL A 226 -3.40 1.82 -6.87
N TRP A 227 -2.33 2.42 -7.37
CA TRP A 227 -2.16 3.88 -7.32
C TRP A 227 -2.13 4.47 -8.73
N ALA A 228 -2.55 5.71 -8.86
CA ALA A 228 -2.62 6.42 -10.12
C ALA A 228 -2.15 7.87 -9.96
N ALA A 229 -1.66 8.44 -11.05
CA ALA A 229 -1.17 9.82 -11.14
C ALA A 229 -1.27 10.28 -12.60
N GLU A 230 -1.18 11.59 -12.82
CA GLU A 230 -1.21 12.21 -14.15
C GLU A 230 0.06 13.03 -14.41
N LEU A 231 0.50 13.10 -15.66
CA LEU A 231 1.75 13.78 -16.04
C LEU A 231 1.73 15.28 -15.73
N THR A 232 0.56 15.90 -15.70
CA THR A 232 0.41 17.34 -15.49
C THR A 232 0.28 17.73 -14.03
N SER A 233 0.27 16.77 -13.09
CA SER A 233 0.06 17.06 -11.66
C SER A 233 0.87 16.13 -10.74
N PRO A 234 1.37 16.64 -9.60
CA PRO A 234 1.95 15.80 -8.56
C PRO A 234 0.89 15.00 -7.77
N ALA A 235 -0.40 15.24 -8.01
CA ALA A 235 -1.47 14.61 -7.26
C ALA A 235 -1.60 13.12 -7.58
N THR A 236 -1.89 12.33 -6.54
CA THR A 236 -2.04 10.88 -6.63
C THR A 236 -3.39 10.43 -6.11
N SER A 237 -3.81 9.24 -6.53
CA SER A 237 -5.01 8.59 -6.05
C SER A 237 -4.72 7.11 -5.84
N GLY A 238 -5.49 6.44 -4.99
CA GLY A 238 -5.36 5.01 -4.90
C GLY A 238 -6.53 4.26 -4.30
N TRP A 239 -6.52 2.97 -4.58
CA TRP A 239 -7.59 2.01 -4.34
C TRP A 239 -7.02 0.71 -3.81
N LEU A 240 -7.89 -0.04 -3.14
CA LEU A 240 -7.68 -1.43 -2.81
C LEU A 240 -8.65 -2.26 -3.65
N GLY A 241 -8.16 -3.31 -4.30
CA GLY A 241 -8.97 -4.22 -5.09
C GLY A 241 -8.77 -5.66 -4.66
N VAL A 242 -9.83 -6.46 -4.83
CA VAL A 242 -9.76 -7.92 -4.73
C VAL A 242 -9.54 -8.48 -6.13
N PRO A 243 -8.32 -8.96 -6.45
CA PRO A 243 -8.07 -9.56 -7.76
C PRO A 243 -8.83 -10.88 -7.88
N CYS A 244 -9.40 -11.13 -9.06
CA CYS A 244 -10.12 -12.37 -9.39
C CYS A 244 -9.85 -12.74 -10.85
N LEU A 245 -9.91 -14.03 -11.17
CA LEU A 245 -9.90 -14.48 -12.57
C LEU A 245 -11.25 -14.20 -13.23
N GLY A 246 -11.24 -14.05 -14.56
CA GLY A 246 -12.43 -13.84 -15.38
C GLY A 246 -12.22 -12.70 -16.37
N GLU A 247 -13.32 -12.15 -16.86
CA GLU A 247 -13.32 -11.08 -17.86
C GLU A 247 -12.95 -9.72 -17.26
N GLN A 248 -13.14 -9.54 -15.95
CA GLN A 248 -12.68 -8.34 -15.23
C GLN A 248 -11.60 -8.70 -14.21
N PRO A 249 -10.55 -7.87 -14.06
CA PRO A 249 -9.44 -8.19 -13.16
C PRO A 249 -9.83 -8.13 -11.67
N PHE A 250 -10.90 -7.42 -11.32
CA PHE A 250 -11.30 -7.21 -9.93
C PHE A 250 -12.76 -7.63 -9.73
N VAL A 251 -13.04 -8.29 -8.60
CA VAL A 251 -14.42 -8.57 -8.17
C VAL A 251 -14.98 -7.46 -7.28
N ALA A 252 -14.12 -6.75 -6.56
CA ALA A 252 -14.49 -5.65 -5.67
C ALA A 252 -13.35 -4.63 -5.62
N ILE A 253 -13.69 -3.33 -5.53
CA ILE A 253 -12.74 -2.22 -5.50
C ILE A 253 -13.24 -1.15 -4.53
N ARG A 254 -12.32 -0.57 -3.75
CA ARG A 254 -12.58 0.48 -2.77
C ARG A 254 -11.55 1.59 -2.91
N ALA A 255 -12.01 2.83 -3.02
CA ALA A 255 -11.13 4.00 -2.96
C ALA A 255 -10.54 4.15 -1.55
N LEU A 256 -9.25 4.49 -1.49
CA LEU A 256 -8.51 4.70 -0.24
C LEU A 256 -8.14 6.18 -0.06
N TRP A 257 -7.65 6.84 -1.11
CA TRP A 257 -7.41 8.29 -1.10
C TRP A 257 -7.53 8.87 -2.51
N SER A 258 -7.75 10.18 -2.55
CA SER A 258 -7.61 11.01 -3.74
C SER A 258 -7.05 12.36 -3.29
N ASP A 259 -5.89 12.73 -3.82
CA ASP A 259 -5.31 14.05 -3.58
C ASP A 259 -6.13 15.15 -4.28
N PRO A 260 -6.16 16.40 -3.78
CA PRO A 260 -6.73 17.50 -4.54
C PRO A 260 -5.93 17.74 -5.84
N GLU A 261 -6.54 18.29 -6.89
CA GLU A 261 -5.88 18.50 -8.19
C GLU A 261 -4.57 19.31 -8.12
N ASN A 262 -4.50 20.29 -7.20
CA ASN A 262 -3.31 21.10 -6.93
C ASN A 262 -2.57 20.69 -5.64
N GLY A 263 -2.96 19.58 -5.01
CA GLY A 263 -2.46 19.17 -3.72
C GLY A 263 -1.44 18.05 -3.83
N GLY A 264 -0.15 18.39 -3.79
CA GLY A 264 0.85 17.46 -3.25
C GLY A 264 0.68 17.30 -1.73
N PRO A 265 1.17 16.23 -1.10
CA PRO A 265 1.13 16.11 0.35
C PRO A 265 1.82 17.32 0.99
N SER A 266 1.13 18.01 1.91
CA SER A 266 1.66 19.14 2.68
C SER A 266 2.62 18.72 3.81
N GLY A 267 3.12 17.48 3.76
CA GLY A 267 4.06 16.95 4.73
C GLY A 267 5.42 17.59 4.56
N ILE A 268 6.06 17.90 5.70
CA ILE A 268 7.42 18.46 5.84
C ILE A 268 8.30 17.91 4.71
N ARG A 269 8.72 18.79 3.78
CA ARG A 269 9.79 18.48 2.83
C ARG A 269 10.93 17.91 3.67
N ARG A 270 11.14 16.60 3.63
CA ARG A 270 12.43 16.06 4.02
C ARG A 270 13.40 16.76 3.09
N SER A 271 14.33 17.52 3.69
CA SER A 271 15.43 18.13 2.97
C SER A 271 15.99 17.05 2.04
N LEU A 272 16.02 17.33 0.75
CA LEU A 272 16.73 16.50 -0.21
C LEU A 272 18.10 16.16 0.39
N PRO A 273 18.61 14.93 0.18
CA PRO A 273 19.99 14.62 0.55
C PRO A 273 20.87 15.78 0.09
N THR A 274 21.52 16.45 1.03
CA THR A 274 22.36 17.61 0.76
C THR A 274 23.70 17.10 0.24
N GLY A 275 23.64 16.43 -0.90
CA GLY A 275 24.77 15.87 -1.61
C GLY A 275 24.53 16.09 -3.11
N PRO A 276 25.60 16.21 -3.89
CA PRO A 276 25.49 16.44 -5.33
C PRO A 276 24.60 15.36 -5.97
N SER A 277 23.75 15.79 -6.90
CA SER A 277 23.11 14.87 -7.85
C SER A 277 24.17 14.07 -8.61
N PHE A 278 23.80 12.95 -9.23
CA PHE A 278 24.76 12.16 -10.01
C PHE A 278 25.44 13.00 -11.11
N ASP A 279 24.72 13.98 -11.66
CA ASP A 279 25.21 14.91 -12.68
C ASP A 279 26.05 16.07 -12.10
N GLU A 280 26.03 16.24 -10.78
CA GLU A 280 26.81 17.22 -10.01
C GLU A 280 28.06 16.61 -9.36
N LEU A 281 28.24 15.28 -9.46
CA LEU A 281 29.49 14.65 -9.10
C LEU A 281 30.51 14.99 -10.19
N ASP A 282 31.56 15.72 -9.81
CA ASP A 282 32.74 15.87 -10.67
C ASP A 282 33.15 14.47 -11.14
N SER A 283 33.10 14.27 -12.46
CA SER A 283 33.66 13.08 -13.09
C SER A 283 35.13 13.00 -12.67
N GLU A 284 35.47 12.18 -11.67
CA GLU A 284 36.86 11.83 -11.42
C GLU A 284 37.31 11.07 -12.67
N VAL A 285 37.97 11.79 -13.58
CA VAL A 285 38.65 11.21 -14.73
C VAL A 285 39.62 10.19 -14.12
N PRO A 286 39.42 8.88 -14.34
CA PRO A 286 40.29 7.90 -13.72
C PRO A 286 41.70 8.17 -14.21
N ASN A 287 42.60 8.48 -13.28
CA ASN A 287 44.00 8.75 -13.57
C ASN A 287 44.69 7.41 -13.88
N LEU A 288 44.39 6.87 -15.06
CA LEU A 288 44.96 5.65 -15.61
C LEU A 288 46.43 5.91 -15.92
N LYS A 289 47.29 5.76 -14.92
CA LYS A 289 48.72 5.59 -15.15
C LYS A 289 48.93 4.20 -15.77
N LEU A 290 48.94 4.16 -17.11
CA LEU A 290 49.43 3.02 -17.86
C LEU A 290 50.85 2.69 -17.37
N LYS A 291 51.01 1.49 -16.82
CA LYS A 291 52.31 0.97 -16.41
C LYS A 291 53.18 0.84 -17.66
N THR A 292 54.28 1.59 -17.72
CA THR A 292 55.23 1.52 -18.83
C THR A 292 55.69 0.08 -18.99
N ARG A 293 55.58 -0.46 -20.21
CA ARG A 293 56.05 -1.80 -20.55
C ARG A 293 57.56 -1.84 -20.31
N PRO A 294 58.09 -2.79 -19.52
CA PRO A 294 59.53 -2.95 -19.39
C PRO A 294 60.10 -3.34 -20.76
N GLU A 295 60.98 -2.50 -21.29
CA GLU A 295 61.84 -2.84 -22.42
C GLU A 295 62.88 -3.85 -21.91
N GLY A 296 62.90 -5.04 -22.50
CA GLY A 296 63.89 -6.06 -22.17
C GLY A 296 63.33 -7.45 -21.98
N VAL A 297 62.62 -7.99 -22.98
CA VAL A 297 62.59 -9.45 -23.21
C VAL A 297 62.67 -9.66 -24.71
N GLY A 298 63.90 -9.86 -25.19
CA GLY A 298 64.21 -10.12 -26.59
C GLY A 298 65.68 -9.89 -26.88
N GLU A 299 66.55 -10.74 -26.31
CA GLU A 299 67.86 -11.15 -26.87
C GLU A 299 68.58 -12.05 -25.84
N VAL A 300 68.37 -13.38 -25.95
CA VAL A 300 69.41 -14.42 -26.10
C VAL A 300 68.78 -15.58 -26.86
#